data_AF-A0A358UWD5-F1
#
_entry.id   AF-A0A358UWD5-F1
#
_cell.length_a   1.000
_cell.length_b   1.000
_cell.length_c   1.000
_cell.angle_alpha   90.00
_cell.angle_beta   90.00
_cell.angle_gamma   90.00
#
_symmetry.space_group_name_H-M   'P 1'
#
loop_
_entity.id
_entity.type
_entity.pdbx_description
1 polymer ?
#
loop_
_entity_poly.entity_id
_entity_poly.type
_entity_poly.pdbx_seq_one_letter_code
_entity_poly.pdbx_strand_id
1 'polypeptide(L)'
;LNNSKRYLMSLSRENIKLQFECTPLNGCIYIDVVQLEQIISNLLINSIEAIPDVGKITIQTNVCHFDLQKKIGKFTVPEGDYISLQIIDNGIGIDENALDKIFEPL
;
A
#
# COMPACT_ATOMS: atom_id res chain seq x y z
N LEU A 1 -9.62 -13.16 7.49
CA LEU A 1 -8.21 -13.54 7.22
C LEU A 1 -8.06 -14.51 6.04
N ASN A 2 -8.62 -15.74 6.06
CA ASN A 2 -8.46 -16.68 4.92
C ASN A 2 -9.17 -16.26 3.63
N ASN A 3 -10.36 -15.63 3.71
CA ASN A 3 -11.09 -15.17 2.52
C ASN A 3 -10.41 -13.97 1.86
N SER A 4 -9.94 -13.00 2.66
CA SER A 4 -9.23 -11.81 2.18
C SER A 4 -7.93 -12.19 1.46
N LYS A 5 -7.10 -13.07 2.05
CA LYS A 5 -5.88 -13.55 1.38
C LYS A 5 -6.18 -14.24 0.05
N ARG A 6 -7.25 -15.04 -0.02
CA ARG A 6 -7.65 -15.74 -1.24
C ARG A 6 -8.19 -14.79 -2.31
N TYR A 7 -8.90 -13.73 -1.92
CA TYR A 7 -9.32 -12.65 -2.81
C TYR A 7 -8.12 -11.88 -3.37
N LEU A 8 -7.16 -11.49 -2.52
CA LEU A 8 -5.95 -10.79 -2.95
C LEU A 8 -5.10 -11.65 -3.90
N MET A 9 -5.00 -12.95 -3.62
CA MET A 9 -4.36 -13.91 -4.53
C MET A 9 -5.14 -14.09 -5.84
N SER A 10 -6.47 -13.95 -5.85
CA SER A 10 -7.25 -14.02 -7.09
C SER A 10 -7.06 -12.81 -8.01
N LEU A 11 -6.57 -11.69 -7.47
CA LEU A 11 -6.23 -10.51 -8.26
C LEU A 11 -4.86 -10.66 -8.97
N SER A 12 -4.00 -11.59 -8.55
CA SER A 12 -2.71 -11.77 -9.22
C SER A 12 -2.91 -12.39 -10.61
N ARG A 13 -2.42 -11.70 -11.65
CA ARG A 13 -2.22 -12.31 -12.98
C ARG A 13 -1.15 -13.40 -12.87
N GLU A 14 -1.16 -14.40 -13.76
CA GLU A 14 -0.18 -15.51 -13.75
C GLU A 14 1.28 -15.02 -13.73
N ASN A 15 1.54 -13.84 -14.29
CA ASN A 15 2.87 -13.23 -14.40
C ASN A 15 3.22 -12.22 -13.28
N ILE A 16 2.34 -12.01 -12.30
CA ILE A 16 2.57 -11.06 -11.19
C ILE A 16 2.78 -11.82 -9.89
N LYS A 17 3.99 -11.74 -9.33
CA LYS A 17 4.32 -12.34 -8.04
C LYS A 17 3.91 -11.44 -6.88
N LEU A 18 3.08 -11.95 -5.98
CA LEU A 18 2.78 -11.29 -4.69
C LEU A 18 3.78 -11.73 -3.62
N GLN A 19 4.39 -10.76 -2.95
CA GLN A 19 5.33 -10.95 -1.85
C GLN A 19 4.82 -10.23 -0.60
N PHE A 20 4.95 -10.87 0.56
CA PHE A 20 4.54 -10.31 1.85
C PHE A 20 5.77 -10.17 2.74
N GLU A 21 6.07 -8.94 3.14
CA GLU A 21 7.16 -8.58 4.05
C GLU A 21 6.57 -7.93 5.29
N CYS A 22 5.89 -8.74 6.09
CA CYS A 22 5.21 -8.25 7.28
C CYS A 22 6.09 -8.46 8.51
N THR A 23 6.74 -7.39 8.96
CA THR A 23 7.47 -7.42 10.23
C THR A 23 6.47 -7.59 11.37
N PRO A 24 6.69 -8.47 12.35
CA PRO A 24 5.87 -8.53 13.55
C PRO A 24 5.85 -7.16 14.21
N LEU A 25 4.68 -6.54 14.27
CA LEU A 25 4.51 -5.21 14.84
C LEU A 25 4.14 -5.33 16.32
N ASN A 26 4.88 -4.64 17.18
CA ASN A 26 4.48 -4.42 18.56
C ASN A 26 3.53 -3.21 18.60
N GLY A 27 2.30 -3.39 18.14
CA GLY A 27 1.30 -2.32 18.13
C GLY A 27 -0.03 -2.75 17.50
N CYS A 28 -1.10 -2.07 17.91
CA CYS A 28 -2.43 -2.24 17.35
C CYS A 28 -2.88 -0.95 16.70
N ILE A 29 -3.58 -1.05 15.57
CA ILE A 29 -4.29 0.06 14.95
C ILE A 29 -5.78 -0.05 15.24
N TYR A 30 -6.45 1.09 15.35
CA TYR A 30 -7.91 1.16 15.42
C TYR A 30 -8.45 1.57 14.05
N ILE A 31 -9.04 0.61 13.33
CA ILE A 31 -9.56 0.81 11.97
C ILE A 31 -10.70 -0.15 11.69
N ASP A 32 -11.64 0.28 10.85
CA ASP A 32 -12.64 -0.61 10.27
C ASP A 32 -11.98 -1.57 9.27
N VAL A 33 -12.21 -2.87 9.44
CA VAL A 33 -11.57 -3.91 8.62
C VAL A 33 -12.01 -3.82 7.16
N VAL A 34 -13.28 -3.50 6.89
CA VAL A 34 -13.81 -3.38 5.53
C VAL A 34 -13.19 -2.18 4.83
N GLN A 35 -13.02 -1.05 5.53
CA GLN A 35 -12.32 0.12 4.98
C GLN A 35 -10.85 -0.19 4.67
N LEU A 36 -10.16 -0.91 5.56
CA LEU A 36 -8.78 -1.32 5.32
C LEU A 36 -8.66 -2.25 4.10
N GLU A 37 -9.57 -3.21 3.97
CA GLU A 37 -9.62 -4.11 2.81
C GLU A 37 -9.87 -3.34 1.51
N GLN A 38 -10.74 -2.33 1.52
CA GLN A 38 -10.99 -1.47 0.37
C GLN A 38 -9.74 -0.67 -0.04
N ILE A 39 -9.04 -0.06 0.94
CA ILE A 39 -7.80 0.68 0.69
C ILE A 39 -6.76 -0.24 0.04
N ILE A 40 -6.53 -1.43 0.61
CA ILE A 40 -5.56 -2.40 0.08
C ILE A 40 -5.96 -2.84 -1.32
N SER A 41 -7.24 -3.13 -1.57
CA SER A 41 -7.73 -3.57 -2.87
C SER A 41 -7.47 -2.51 -3.95
N ASN A 42 -7.83 -1.25 -3.69
CA ASN A 42 -7.63 -0.16 -4.64
C ASN A 42 -6.15 0.03 -5.00
N LEU A 43 -5.26 -0.01 -4.01
CA LEU A 43 -3.83 0.12 -4.26
C LEU A 43 -3.27 -1.08 -5.05
N LEU A 44 -3.74 -2.30 -4.77
CA LEU A 44 -3.33 -3.48 -5.53
C LEU A 44 -3.80 -3.45 -6.98
N ILE A 45 -5.02 -2.99 -7.24
CA ILE A 45 -5.53 -2.83 -8.60
C ILE A 45 -4.62 -1.86 -9.37
N ASN A 46 -4.30 -0.70 -8.78
CA ASN A 46 -3.39 0.27 -9.39
C ASN A 46 -2.00 -0.34 -9.67
N SER A 47 -1.44 -1.09 -8.72
CA SER A 47 -0.16 -1.78 -8.90
C SER A 47 -0.20 -2.87 -9.98
N ILE A 48 -1.31 -3.58 -10.13
CA ILE A 48 -1.49 -4.58 -11.20
C ILE A 48 -1.56 -3.90 -12.57
N GLU A 49 -2.28 -2.80 -12.68
CA GLU A 49 -2.41 -2.02 -13.91
C GLU A 49 -1.07 -1.39 -14.33
N ALA A 50 -0.23 -1.01 -13.36
CA ALA A 50 1.10 -0.48 -13.62
C ALA A 50 2.10 -1.54 -14.15
N ILE A 51 1.82 -2.83 -14.01
CA ILE A 51 2.70 -3.92 -14.47
C ILE A 51 2.23 -4.43 -15.85
N PRO A 52 2.98 -4.18 -16.93
CA PRO A 52 2.52 -4.50 -18.29
C PRO A 52 2.56 -5.99 -18.62
N ASP A 53 3.49 -6.75 -18.03
CA ASP A 53 3.64 -8.19 -18.31
C ASP A 53 4.03 -8.97 -17.05
N VAL A 54 5.34 -9.11 -16.79
CA VAL A 54 5.88 -9.80 -15.62
C VAL A 54 6.29 -8.79 -14.56
N GLY A 55 5.91 -9.05 -13.32
CA GLY A 55 6.28 -8.16 -12.24
C GLY A 55 6.10 -8.75 -10.85
N LYS A 56 6.29 -7.88 -9.87
CA LYS A 56 6.24 -8.19 -8.46
C LYS A 56 5.55 -7.05 -7.73
N ILE A 57 4.63 -7.41 -6.85
CA ILE A 57 4.05 -6.50 -5.88
C ILE A 57 4.44 -6.98 -4.49
N THR A 58 5.00 -6.09 -3.69
CA THR A 58 5.42 -6.35 -2.31
C THR A 58 4.49 -5.60 -1.36
N ILE A 59 3.83 -6.34 -0.49
CA ILE A 59 3.01 -5.81 0.59
C ILE A 59 3.86 -5.86 1.85
N GLN A 60 4.18 -4.70 2.40
CA GLN A 60 5.10 -4.57 3.53
C GLN A 60 4.43 -3.87 4.71
N THR A 61 4.70 -4.38 5.92
CA THR A 61 4.36 -3.68 7.16
C THR A 61 5.59 -3.46 8.01
N ASN A 62 5.74 -2.25 8.54
CA ASN A 62 6.87 -1.87 9.38
C ASN A 62 6.47 -0.86 10.46
N VAL A 63 7.30 -0.71 11.49
CA VAL A 63 7.21 0.42 12.42
C VAL A 63 8.14 1.51 11.92
N CYS A 64 7.68 2.76 11.92
CA CYS A 64 8.53 3.92 11.66
C CYS A 64 8.38 4.95 12.78
N HIS A 65 9.48 5.62 13.09
CA HIS A 65 9.52 6.70 14.08
C HIS A 65 9.72 8.03 13.35
N PHE A 66 8.95 9.04 13.75
CA PHE A 66 9.17 10.43 13.33
C PHE A 66 9.75 11.20 14.50
N ASP A 67 11.03 11.59 14.40
CA ASP A 67 11.74 12.34 15.44
C ASP A 67 11.16 13.75 15.66
N LEU A 68 10.49 14.28 14.65
CA LEU A 68 9.85 15.59 14.64
C LEU A 68 8.56 15.52 13.82
N GLN A 69 7.66 16.46 14.09
CA GLN A 69 6.45 16.66 13.28
C GLN A 69 6.80 16.76 11.79
N LYS A 70 6.07 16.02 10.95
CA LYS A 70 6.23 16.02 9.49
C LYS A 70 5.03 16.64 8.79
N LYS A 71 5.29 17.32 7.67
CA LYS A 71 4.27 17.74 6.72
C LYS A 71 4.27 16.77 5.54
N ILE A 72 3.16 16.06 5.34
CA ILE A 72 2.98 15.07 4.26
C ILE A 72 1.78 15.50 3.43
N GLY A 73 2.04 16.08 2.26
CA GLY A 73 1.00 16.74 1.46
C GLY A 73 0.26 17.81 2.28
N LYS A 74 -1.06 17.64 2.42
CA LYS A 74 -1.92 18.51 3.24
C LYS A 74 -1.97 18.15 4.73
N PHE A 75 -1.36 17.04 5.13
CA PHE A 75 -1.42 16.53 6.49
C PHE A 75 -0.23 17.01 7.32
N THR A 76 -0.52 17.32 8.59
CA THR A 76 0.50 17.53 9.62
C THR A 76 0.48 16.31 10.52
N VAL A 77 1.58 15.56 10.53
CA VAL A 77 1.73 14.33 11.29
C VAL A 77 2.65 14.60 12.47
N PRO A 78 2.19 14.43 13.72
CA PRO A 78 3.03 14.62 14.90
C PRO A 78 4.30 13.77 14.92
N GLU A 79 5.22 14.09 15.82
CA GLU A 79 6.32 13.19 16.18
C GLU A 79 5.77 11.94 16.90
N GLY A 80 6.50 10.83 16.80
CA GLY A 80 6.14 9.58 17.47
C GLY A 80 6.25 8.33 16.60
N ASP A 81 5.73 7.22 17.13
CA ASP A 81 5.75 5.90 16.49
C ASP A 81 4.51 5.66 15.64
N TYR A 82 4.73 5.12 14.45
CA TYR A 82 3.69 4.84 13.47
C TYR A 82 3.86 3.43 12.91
N ILE A 83 2.74 2.84 12.52
CA ILE A 83 2.72 1.63 11.70
C ILE A 83 2.59 2.06 10.24
N SER A 84 3.53 1.61 9.40
CA SER A 84 3.53 1.81 7.97
C SER A 84 2.99 0.55 7.27
N LEU A 85 2.05 0.75 6.35
CA LEU A 85 1.60 -0.22 5.36
C LEU A 85 2.02 0.28 3.98
N GLN A 86 2.72 -0.56 3.22
CA GLN A 86 3.23 -0.20 1.90
C GLN A 86 2.82 -1.25 0.86
N ILE A 87 2.40 -0.78 -0.31
CA ILE A 87 2.16 -1.58 -1.51
C ILE A 87 3.18 -1.09 -2.53
N ILE A 88 4.12 -1.95 -2.90
CA ILE A 88 5.28 -1.59 -3.73
C ILE A 88 5.27 -2.47 -4.97
N ASP A 89 5.00 -1.90 -6.13
CA ASP A 89 5.17 -2.57 -7.42
C ASP A 89 6.48 -2.19 -8.12
N ASN A 90 6.84 -2.96 -9.13
CA ASN A 90 7.93 -2.67 -10.06
C ASN A 90 7.41 -2.36 -11.47
N GLY A 91 6.23 -1.75 -11.55
CA GLY A 91 5.58 -1.38 -12.80
C GLY A 91 6.25 -0.18 -13.47
N ILE A 92 5.54 0.41 -14.43
CA ILE A 92 6.01 1.55 -15.23
C ILE A 92 6.13 2.86 -14.44
N GLY A 93 5.67 2.88 -13.19
CA GLY A 93 5.64 4.08 -12.36
C GLY A 93 4.54 5.06 -12.76
N ILE A 94 4.63 6.28 -12.23
CA ILE A 94 3.67 7.37 -12.47
C ILE A 94 4.42 8.52 -13.12
N ASP A 95 3.84 9.11 -14.18
CA ASP A 95 4.38 10.30 -14.83
C ASP A 95 4.46 11.47 -13.83
N GLU A 96 5.58 12.20 -13.83
CA GLU A 96 5.81 13.32 -12.90
C GLU A 96 4.69 14.36 -12.95
N ASN A 97 4.12 14.62 -14.13
CA ASN A 97 3.04 15.60 -14.30
C ASN A 97 1.70 15.13 -13.71
N ALA A 98 1.56 13.83 -13.44
CA ALA A 98 0.37 13.24 -12.84
C ALA A 98 0.48 13.10 -11.31
N LEU A 99 1.69 13.20 -10.73
CA LEU A 99 1.93 12.94 -9.30
C LEU A 99 1.08 13.81 -8.37
N ASP A 100 0.85 15.08 -8.73
CA ASP A 100 0.05 15.99 -7.90
C ASP A 100 -1.45 15.67 -7.91
N LYS A 101 -1.92 14.87 -8.87
CA LYS A 101 -3.34 14.58 -9.10
C LYS A 101 -3.74 13.15 -8.78
N ILE A 102 -2.81 12.30 -8.31
CA ILE A 102 -3.07 10.87 -8.08
C ILE A 102 -4.15 10.59 -7.02
N PHE A 103 -4.50 11.59 -6.21
CA PHE A 103 -5.55 11.50 -5.19
C PHE A 103 -6.77 12.39 -5.50
N GLU A 104 -6.81 13.04 -6.67
CA GLU A 104 -8.00 13.77 -7.13
C GLU A 104 -9.03 12.76 -7.68
N PRO A 105 -10.33 12.92 -7.41
CA PRO A 105 -11.37 12.13 -8.07
C PRO A 105 -11.32 12.38 -9.59
N LEU A 106 -11.44 11.31 -10.38
CA LEU A 106 -11.59 11.38 -11.84
C LEU A 106 -12.89 12.11 -12.25
#